data_AF-A0A2T7PNI6-F1
#
_entry.id   AF-A0A2T7PNI6-F1
#
_cell.length_a   1.000
_cell.length_b   1.000
_cell.length_c   1.000
_cell.angle_alpha   90.00
_cell.angle_beta   90.00
_cell.angle_gamma   90.00
#
_symmetry.space_group_name_H-M   'P 1'
#
loop_
_entity.id
_entity.type
_entity.pdbx_description
1 polymer ?
#
loop_
_entity_poly.entity_id
_entity_poly.type
_entity_poly.pdbx_seq_one_letter_code
_entity_poly.pdbx_strand_id
1 'polypeptide(L)'
;VKRRWQKAVKVVITVQRVAGIAEALRHPDHAKTFIDITEEEYSRYRQTVMGTAFSSGLTLKETMLSHHVCRILSTPPVHRSDEDIRKVVNGLRFIREFTAYPPHVQTQLARIGWYCKVQPNRIIIRQGQPPDACYFILGGQALVKKMKRDSTARVETILHQGACFGV
;
A
#
# COMPACT_ATOMS: atom_id res chain seq x y z
N VAL A 1 20.26 12.20 -37.90
CA VAL A 1 20.37 11.85 -36.45
C VAL A 1 19.16 11.06 -35.92
N LYS A 2 17.90 11.47 -36.14
CA LYS A 2 16.67 10.79 -35.62
C LYS A 2 16.53 9.28 -35.88
N ARG A 3 16.89 8.78 -37.07
CA ARG A 3 16.74 7.34 -37.43
C ARG A 3 17.66 6.40 -36.65
N ARG A 4 18.84 6.87 -36.20
CA ARG A 4 19.79 6.07 -35.41
C ARG A 4 19.27 5.85 -33.98
N TRP A 5 18.66 6.88 -33.39
CA TRP A 5 18.04 6.82 -32.07
C TRP A 5 16.84 5.87 -32.02
N GLN A 6 16.00 5.86 -33.05
CA GLN A 6 14.86 4.94 -33.12
C GLN A 6 15.30 3.46 -33.22
N LYS A 7 16.40 3.17 -33.91
CA LYS A 7 16.97 1.82 -33.97
C LYS A 7 17.55 1.39 -32.62
N ALA A 8 18.29 2.28 -31.94
CA ALA A 8 18.84 2.01 -30.61
C ALA A 8 17.74 1.72 -29.58
N VAL A 9 16.66 2.52 -29.58
CA VAL A 9 15.52 2.31 -28.66
C VAL A 9 14.84 0.96 -28.91
N LYS A 10 14.64 0.57 -30.18
CA LYS A 10 14.08 -0.75 -30.50
C LYS A 10 14.96 -1.89 -30.00
N VAL A 11 16.28 -1.79 -30.17
CA VAL A 11 17.23 -2.81 -29.68
C VAL A 11 17.17 -2.93 -28.15
N VAL A 12 17.16 -1.82 -27.43
CA VAL A 12 17.07 -1.83 -25.95
C VAL A 12 15.78 -2.49 -25.48
N ILE A 13 14.65 -2.16 -26.11
CA ILE A 13 13.35 -2.77 -25.78
C ILE A 13 13.35 -4.27 -26.07
N THR A 14 13.93 -4.70 -27.19
CA THR A 14 14.02 -6.13 -27.54
C THR A 14 14.92 -6.89 -26.56
N VAL A 15 16.06 -6.32 -26.18
CA VAL A 15 16.98 -6.92 -25.19
C VAL A 15 16.32 -7.03 -23.82
N GLN A 16 15.59 -6.00 -23.37
CA GLN A 16 14.84 -6.07 -22.10
C GLN A 16 13.75 -7.13 -22.12
N ARG A 17 13.03 -7.29 -23.24
CA ARG A 17 12.01 -8.35 -23.37
C ARG A 17 12.62 -9.75 -23.34
N VAL A 18 13.73 -9.96 -24.04
CA VAL A 18 14.42 -11.26 -24.06
C VAL A 18 15.04 -11.58 -22.70
N ALA A 19 15.62 -10.59 -22.02
CA ALA A 19 16.15 -10.76 -20.66
C ALA A 19 15.05 -11.14 -19.67
N GLY A 20 13.88 -10.47 -19.72
CA GLY A 20 12.75 -10.82 -18.85
C GLY A 20 12.18 -12.23 -19.09
N ILE A 21 12.17 -12.70 -20.33
CA ILE A 21 11.76 -14.08 -20.67
C ILE A 21 12.80 -15.09 -20.20
N ALA A 22 14.10 -14.79 -20.36
CA ALA A 22 15.19 -15.65 -19.91
C ALA A 22 15.24 -15.76 -18.37
N GLU A 23 14.93 -14.68 -17.66
CA GLU A 23 14.78 -14.65 -16.19
C GLU A 23 13.59 -15.54 -15.76
N ALA A 24 12.46 -15.45 -16.46
CA ALA A 24 11.25 -16.24 -16.17
C ALA A 24 11.44 -17.75 -16.43
N LEU A 25 12.35 -18.14 -17.31
CA LEU A 25 12.67 -19.55 -17.60
C LEU A 25 13.72 -20.14 -16.63
N ARG A 26 14.34 -19.33 -15.75
CA ARG A 26 15.47 -19.75 -14.89
C ARG A 26 15.04 -20.30 -13.52
N HIS A 27 13.76 -20.21 -13.16
CA HIS A 27 13.23 -20.67 -11.87
C HIS A 27 12.28 -21.87 -12.04
N PRO A 28 12.73 -23.10 -11.77
CA PRO A 28 11.84 -24.26 -11.74
C PRO A 28 11.08 -24.34 -10.40
N ASP A 29 9.75 -24.44 -10.51
CA ASP A 29 8.78 -24.98 -9.55
C ASP A 29 9.01 -24.68 -8.06
N HIS A 30 8.88 -23.41 -7.69
CA HIS A 30 8.49 -23.06 -6.32
C HIS A 30 6.98 -22.86 -6.34
N ALA A 31 6.21 -23.70 -5.64
CA ALA A 31 4.80 -23.44 -5.42
C ALA A 31 4.65 -22.03 -4.85
N LYS A 32 4.04 -21.14 -5.63
CA LYS A 32 3.86 -19.73 -5.25
C LYS A 32 3.19 -19.68 -3.88
N THR A 33 3.85 -19.05 -2.92
CA THR A 33 3.24 -18.84 -1.61
C THR A 33 2.20 -17.73 -1.74
N PHE A 34 1.26 -17.68 -0.80
CA PHE A 34 0.16 -16.70 -0.82
C PHE A 34 0.66 -15.25 -0.93
N ILE A 35 1.90 -14.99 -0.50
CA ILE A 35 2.58 -13.69 -0.55
C ILE A 35 2.96 -13.32 -1.99
N ASP A 36 3.45 -14.27 -2.79
CA ASP A 36 3.90 -14.04 -4.17
C ASP A 36 2.74 -13.71 -5.13
N ILE A 37 1.58 -14.35 -4.92
CA ILE A 37 0.36 -14.07 -5.68
C ILE A 37 -0.13 -12.64 -5.36
N THR A 38 -0.07 -12.25 -4.08
CA THR A 38 -0.43 -10.89 -3.69
C THR A 38 0.56 -9.86 -4.22
N GLU A 39 1.85 -10.17 -4.33
CA GLU A 39 2.87 -9.19 -4.72
C GLU A 39 2.87 -8.90 -6.24
N GLU A 40 2.59 -9.90 -7.09
CA GLU A 40 2.38 -9.71 -8.53
C GLU A 40 1.11 -8.88 -8.81
N GLU A 41 0.00 -9.17 -8.12
CA GLU A 41 -1.25 -8.41 -8.22
C GLU A 41 -1.09 -6.99 -7.64
N TYR A 42 -0.39 -6.87 -6.51
CA TYR A 42 -0.08 -5.61 -5.83
C TYR A 42 0.80 -4.71 -6.70
N SER A 43 1.82 -5.26 -7.36
CA SER A 43 2.71 -4.50 -8.25
C SER A 43 1.98 -4.00 -9.50
N ARG A 44 1.11 -4.84 -10.08
CA ARG A 44 0.27 -4.49 -11.23
C ARG A 44 -0.78 -3.43 -10.87
N TYR A 45 -1.32 -3.51 -9.65
CA TYR A 45 -2.24 -2.53 -9.08
C TYR A 45 -1.56 -1.18 -8.76
N ARG A 46 -0.39 -1.21 -8.11
CA ARG A 46 0.42 -0.03 -7.78
C ARG A 46 0.82 0.74 -9.04
N GLN A 47 1.22 0.05 -10.11
CA GLN A 47 1.51 0.67 -11.41
C GLN A 47 0.28 1.35 -12.05
N THR A 48 -0.93 0.83 -11.80
CA THR A 48 -2.18 1.35 -12.38
C THR A 48 -2.72 2.54 -11.58
N VAL A 49 -2.68 2.48 -10.25
CA VAL A 49 -3.31 3.47 -9.36
C VAL A 49 -2.39 4.62 -9.00
N MET A 50 -1.07 4.40 -8.82
CA MET A 50 -0.12 5.48 -8.51
C MET A 50 0.11 6.46 -9.66
N GLY A 51 -0.27 6.11 -10.90
CA GLY A 51 -0.32 7.05 -12.02
C GLY A 51 -1.44 8.10 -11.90
N THR A 52 -2.39 7.93 -10.98
CA THR A 52 -3.61 8.75 -10.88
C THR A 52 -3.92 9.29 -9.47
N ALA A 53 -3.07 9.03 -8.47
CA ALA A 53 -3.37 9.31 -7.06
C ALA A 53 -2.65 10.54 -6.46
N PHE A 54 -2.34 11.55 -7.29
CA PHE A 54 -1.90 12.86 -6.81
C PHE A 54 -2.82 13.96 -7.37
N SER A 55 -3.96 14.16 -6.73
CA SER A 55 -4.79 15.38 -6.86
C SER A 55 -5.76 15.40 -5.67
N SER A 56 -5.46 16.15 -4.61
CA SER A 56 -5.65 17.60 -4.43
C SER A 56 -7.01 17.94 -3.80
N GLY A 57 -6.96 18.62 -2.65
CA GLY A 57 -7.78 19.82 -2.43
C GLY A 57 -9.18 19.70 -1.81
N LEU A 58 -9.58 18.55 -1.25
CA LEU A 58 -10.85 18.47 -0.51
C LEU A 58 -10.57 18.16 0.96
N THR A 59 -10.89 19.12 1.83
CA THR A 59 -10.94 18.95 3.28
C THR A 59 -12.05 17.95 3.60
N LEU A 60 -11.74 16.66 3.52
CA LEU A 60 -12.65 15.60 3.89
C LEU A 60 -12.88 15.70 5.39
N LYS A 61 -14.13 15.96 5.79
CA LYS A 61 -14.57 15.86 7.18
C LYS A 61 -14.16 14.47 7.66
N GLU A 62 -13.27 14.41 8.66
CA GLU A 62 -12.70 13.13 9.11
C GLU A 62 -13.84 12.18 9.44
N THR A 63 -13.99 11.13 8.61
CA THR A 63 -15.06 10.16 8.79
C THR A 63 -14.61 9.24 9.90
N MET A 64 -15.11 9.46 11.11
CA MET A 64 -14.71 8.64 12.25
C MET A 64 -15.19 7.21 12.04
N LEU A 65 -14.23 6.26 12.07
CA LEU A 65 -14.55 4.84 12.08
C LEU A 65 -15.46 4.54 13.27
N SER A 66 -16.53 3.76 13.06
CA SER A 66 -17.41 3.37 14.15
C SER A 66 -16.63 2.63 15.25
N HIS A 67 -16.91 2.95 16.51
CA HIS A 67 -16.30 2.31 17.67
C HIS A 67 -16.46 0.78 17.64
N HIS A 68 -17.57 0.29 17.07
CA HIS A 68 -17.81 -1.13 16.88
C HIS A 68 -16.78 -1.77 15.94
N VAL A 69 -16.43 -1.09 14.85
CA VAL A 69 -15.44 -1.57 13.86
C VAL A 69 -14.03 -1.54 14.48
N CYS A 70 -13.69 -0.49 15.23
CA CYS A 70 -12.42 -0.45 15.97
C CYS A 70 -12.30 -1.65 16.92
N ARG A 71 -13.37 -1.97 17.66
CA ARG A 71 -13.39 -3.11 18.59
C ARG A 71 -13.16 -4.45 17.89
N ILE A 72 -13.77 -4.66 16.72
CA ILE A 72 -13.54 -5.86 15.91
C ILE A 72 -12.06 -5.94 15.49
N LEU A 73 -11.50 -4.86 14.96
CA LEU A 73 -10.10 -4.81 14.51
C LEU A 73 -9.08 -4.89 15.67
N SER A 74 -9.49 -4.59 16.91
CA SER A 74 -8.69 -4.83 18.13
C SER A 74 -8.77 -6.28 18.63
N THR A 75 -9.71 -7.08 18.13
CA THR A 75 -9.85 -8.49 18.48
C THR A 75 -8.88 -9.33 17.63
N PRO A 76 -8.25 -10.40 18.17
CA PRO A 76 -7.38 -11.28 17.39
C PRO A 76 -8.08 -11.84 16.14
N PRO A 77 -7.39 -11.93 14.98
CA PRO A 77 -7.94 -12.44 13.72
C PRO A 77 -8.68 -13.78 13.85
N VAL A 78 -8.16 -14.69 14.68
CA VAL A 78 -8.71 -16.04 14.90
C VAL A 78 -10.12 -15.99 15.54
N HIS A 79 -10.45 -14.93 16.26
CA HIS A 79 -11.73 -14.79 16.95
C HIS A 79 -12.76 -13.93 16.18
N ARG A 80 -12.46 -13.52 14.94
CA ARG A 80 -13.39 -12.71 14.14
C ARG A 80 -14.33 -13.59 13.35
N SER A 81 -15.64 -13.33 13.47
CA SER A 81 -16.65 -14.01 12.66
C SER A 81 -16.72 -13.43 11.25
N ASP A 82 -17.25 -14.18 10.29
CA ASP A 82 -17.47 -13.69 8.92
C ASP A 82 -18.41 -12.48 8.85
N GLU A 83 -19.33 -12.37 9.80
CA GLU A 83 -20.20 -11.20 9.93
C GLU A 83 -19.41 -9.96 10.37
N ASP A 84 -18.50 -10.12 11.33
CA ASP A 84 -17.61 -9.03 11.76
C ASP A 84 -16.74 -8.53 10.63
N ILE A 85 -16.25 -9.45 9.79
CA ILE A 85 -15.41 -9.12 8.64
C ILE A 85 -16.20 -8.28 7.62
N ARG A 86 -17.45 -8.66 7.35
CA ARG A 86 -18.35 -7.89 6.49
C ARG A 86 -18.58 -6.48 7.05
N LYS A 87 -18.75 -6.34 8.37
CA LYS A 87 -18.88 -5.03 9.03
C LYS A 87 -17.62 -4.19 8.88
N VAL A 88 -16.44 -4.79 9.01
CA VAL A 88 -15.15 -4.12 8.83
C VAL A 88 -14.97 -3.64 7.39
N VAL A 89 -15.17 -4.53 6.40
CA VAL A 89 -15.06 -4.17 4.97
C VAL A 89 -15.99 -3.00 4.64
N ASN A 90 -17.24 -3.05 5.11
CA ASN A 90 -18.19 -1.94 4.91
C ASN A 90 -17.75 -0.65 5.62
N GLY A 91 -17.21 -0.78 6.84
CA GLY A 91 -16.70 0.34 7.63
C GLY A 91 -15.48 1.02 7.01
N LEU A 92 -14.65 0.29 6.26
CA LEU A 92 -13.43 0.82 5.62
C LEU A 92 -13.65 1.39 4.21
N ARG A 93 -14.90 1.40 3.69
CA ARG A 93 -15.20 1.85 2.32
C ARG A 93 -14.88 3.32 2.04
N PHE A 94 -14.79 4.16 3.05
CA PHE A 94 -14.43 5.58 2.85
C PHE A 94 -12.95 5.76 2.48
N ILE A 95 -12.12 4.72 2.63
CA ILE A 95 -10.70 4.73 2.27
C ILE A 95 -10.59 4.30 0.81
N ARG A 96 -10.20 5.23 -0.06
CA ARG A 96 -10.11 5.01 -1.51
C ARG A 96 -9.06 3.94 -1.85
N GLU A 97 -7.94 3.97 -1.14
CA GLU A 97 -6.82 3.06 -1.26
C GLU A 97 -7.23 1.63 -0.88
N PHE A 98 -8.13 1.47 0.10
CA PHE A 98 -8.67 0.18 0.48
C PHE A 98 -9.69 -0.35 -0.54
N THR A 99 -10.61 0.52 -1.00
CA THR A 99 -11.68 0.11 -1.92
C THR A 99 -11.20 -0.23 -3.32
N ALA A 100 -10.00 0.23 -3.68
CA ALA A 100 -9.43 -0.07 -4.98
C ALA A 100 -8.80 -1.48 -5.06
N TYR A 101 -8.63 -2.20 -3.95
CA TYR A 101 -8.34 -3.64 -3.98
C TYR A 101 -9.57 -4.46 -4.42
N PRO A 102 -9.40 -5.64 -5.04
CA PRO A 102 -10.51 -6.56 -5.30
C PRO A 102 -11.26 -6.98 -4.02
N PRO A 103 -12.57 -7.31 -4.09
CA PRO A 103 -13.37 -7.64 -2.90
C PRO A 103 -12.81 -8.79 -2.05
N HIS A 104 -12.22 -9.81 -2.68
CA HIS A 104 -11.61 -10.92 -1.96
C HIS A 104 -10.37 -10.49 -1.17
N VAL A 105 -9.55 -9.60 -1.74
CA VAL A 105 -8.38 -9.00 -1.07
C VAL A 105 -8.83 -8.08 0.07
N GLN A 106 -9.85 -7.25 -0.14
CA GLN A 106 -10.43 -6.42 0.93
C GLN A 106 -10.88 -7.27 2.13
N THR A 107 -11.54 -8.39 1.85
CA THR A 107 -11.98 -9.35 2.88
C THR A 107 -10.79 -9.93 3.62
N GLN A 108 -9.72 -10.29 2.91
CA GLN A 108 -8.50 -10.81 3.52
C GLN A 108 -7.77 -9.76 4.38
N LEU A 109 -7.64 -8.53 3.90
CA LEU A 109 -7.08 -7.42 4.66
C LEU A 109 -7.88 -7.16 5.94
N ALA A 110 -9.22 -7.22 5.88
CA ALA A 110 -10.07 -7.11 7.06
C ALA A 110 -9.94 -8.30 8.02
N ARG A 111 -9.61 -9.51 7.52
CA ARG A 111 -9.32 -10.69 8.35
C ARG A 111 -8.06 -10.50 9.18
N ILE A 112 -6.98 -10.07 8.55
CA ILE A 112 -5.64 -10.09 9.17
C ILE A 112 -5.26 -8.76 9.82
N GLY A 113 -5.82 -7.64 9.35
CA GLY A 113 -5.42 -6.31 9.81
C GLY A 113 -5.73 -6.05 11.29
N TRP A 114 -4.98 -5.16 11.93
CA TRP A 114 -5.19 -4.76 13.31
C TRP A 114 -5.44 -3.26 13.43
N TYR A 115 -6.28 -2.88 14.38
CA TYR A 115 -6.42 -1.49 14.78
C TYR A 115 -5.30 -1.08 15.72
N CYS A 116 -4.60 0.01 15.39
CA CYS A 116 -3.58 0.59 16.23
C CYS A 116 -3.85 2.08 16.41
N LYS A 117 -3.76 2.58 17.64
CA LYS A 117 -3.83 4.01 17.94
C LYS A 117 -2.45 4.50 18.36
N VAL A 118 -1.91 5.42 17.58
CA VAL A 118 -0.59 6.01 17.83
C VAL A 118 -0.76 7.39 18.47
N GLN A 119 0.02 7.68 19.51
CA GLN A 119 0.00 8.98 20.15
C GLN A 119 0.71 10.04 19.30
N PRO A 120 0.36 11.34 19.45
CA PRO A 120 1.06 12.42 18.76
C PRO A 120 2.58 12.37 18.97
N ASN A 121 3.33 12.81 17.96
CA ASN A 121 4.80 12.88 17.97
C ASN A 121 5.53 11.53 18.11
N ARG A 122 4.86 10.41 17.83
CA ARG A 122 5.51 9.10 17.73
C ARG A 122 5.96 8.80 16.30
N ILE A 123 7.10 8.13 16.19
CA ILE A 123 7.63 7.64 14.91
C ILE A 123 6.97 6.29 14.62
N ILE A 124 6.32 6.16 13.46
CA ILE A 124 5.71 4.90 13.01
C ILE A 124 6.73 4.07 12.22
N ILE A 125 7.39 4.68 11.24
CA ILE A 125 8.43 4.06 10.40
C ILE A 125 9.66 4.97 10.38
N ARG A 126 10.86 4.38 10.44
CA ARG A 126 12.13 5.09 10.31
C ARG A 126 12.69 4.94 8.90
N GLN A 127 13.24 6.03 8.35
CA GLN A 127 13.93 5.99 7.07
C GLN A 127 15.11 5.01 7.14
N GLY A 128 15.22 4.13 6.14
CA GLY A 128 16.28 3.13 6.05
C GLY A 128 16.01 1.84 6.83
N GLN A 129 14.90 1.76 7.57
CA GLN A 129 14.44 0.52 8.20
C GLN A 129 13.31 -0.10 7.34
N PRO A 130 13.32 -1.42 7.10
CA PRO A 130 12.17 -2.08 6.47
C PRO A 130 10.92 -1.89 7.34
N PRO A 131 9.75 -1.59 6.74
CA PRO A 131 8.51 -1.49 7.51
C PRO A 131 8.05 -2.86 8.00
N ASP A 132 7.51 -2.92 9.20
CA ASP A 132 6.95 -4.16 9.77
C ASP A 132 5.56 -4.49 9.17
N ALA A 133 4.86 -3.48 8.65
CA ALA A 133 3.52 -3.62 8.08
C ALA A 133 3.19 -2.49 7.09
N CYS A 134 2.10 -2.68 6.33
CA CYS A 134 1.42 -1.62 5.59
C CYS A 134 0.33 -0.99 6.48
N TYR A 135 0.21 0.34 6.42
CA TYR A 135 -0.70 1.12 7.27
C TYR A 135 -1.70 1.91 6.43
N PHE A 136 -2.93 2.01 6.93
CA PHE A 136 -3.96 2.93 6.45
C PHE A 136 -4.28 3.95 7.55
N ILE A 137 -4.35 5.24 7.21
CA ILE A 137 -4.71 6.28 8.18
C ILE A 137 -6.24 6.31 8.32
N LEU A 138 -6.72 5.75 9.42
CA LEU A 138 -8.15 5.74 9.75
C LEU A 138 -8.64 7.06 10.36
N GLY A 139 -7.73 7.91 10.85
CA GLY A 139 -8.03 9.22 11.43
C GLY A 139 -6.76 9.91 11.92
N GLY A 140 -6.79 11.24 11.99
CA GLY A 140 -5.62 12.06 12.28
C GLY A 140 -4.67 12.22 11.09
N GLN A 141 -3.42 12.57 11.39
CA GLN A 141 -2.42 12.95 10.39
C GLN A 141 -1.04 12.42 10.75
N ALA A 142 -0.22 12.14 9.74
CA ALA A 142 1.16 11.72 9.90
C ALA A 142 2.10 12.60 9.08
N LEU A 143 3.24 12.98 9.65
CA LEU A 143 4.27 13.75 8.93
C LEU A 143 5.31 12.80 8.33
N VAL A 144 5.55 12.94 7.03
CA VAL A 144 6.66 12.28 6.35
C VAL A 144 7.85 13.22 6.38
N LYS A 145 8.93 12.79 7.02
CA LYS A 145 10.18 13.53 7.10
C LYS A 145 11.30 12.76 6.42
N LYS A 146 12.09 13.47 5.62
CA LYS A 146 13.30 12.94 5.00
C LYS A 146 14.52 13.50 5.73
N MET A 147 15.37 12.61 6.22
CA MET A 147 16.62 12.97 6.86
C MET A 147 17.63 13.36 5.79
N LYS A 148 18.18 14.57 5.90
CA LYS A 148 19.32 15.01 5.08
C LYS A 148 20.62 14.45 5.64
N ARG A 149 21.67 14.49 4.82
CA ARG A 149 23.03 14.08 5.22
C ARG A 149 23.54 14.85 6.45
N ASP A 150 23.09 16.09 6.62
CA ASP A 150 23.48 16.99 7.72
C ASP A 150 22.64 16.76 9.00
N SER A 151 22.06 15.56 9.17
CA SER A 151 21.20 15.19 10.31
C SER A 151 19.94 16.05 10.53
N THR A 152 19.63 16.96 9.61
CA THR A 152 18.40 17.77 9.65
C THR A 152 17.26 17.06 8.93
N ALA A 153 16.09 17.00 9.57
CA ALA A 153 14.89 16.40 8.99
C ALA A 153 14.02 17.46 8.31
N ARG A 154 13.73 17.30 7.02
CA ARG A 154 12.80 18.16 6.28
C ARG A 154 11.44 17.46 6.17
N VAL A 155 10.36 18.15 6.51
CA VAL A 155 9.00 17.67 6.22
C VAL A 155 8.80 17.70 4.71
N GLU A 156 8.50 16.53 4.14
CA GLU A 156 8.28 16.35 2.72
C GLU A 156 6.80 16.41 2.37
N THR A 157 5.96 15.74 3.17
CA THR A 157 4.51 15.75 3.00
C THR A 157 3.78 15.44 4.31
N ILE A 158 2.50 15.77 4.36
CA ILE A 158 1.58 15.41 5.44
C ILE A 158 0.57 14.42 4.86
N LEU A 159 0.45 13.26 5.50
CA LEU A 159 -0.53 12.25 5.18
C LEU A 159 -1.77 12.46 6.05
N HIS A 160 -2.94 12.43 5.41
CA HIS A 160 -4.23 12.59 6.05
C HIS A 160 -5.02 11.28 6.04
N GLN A 161 -6.18 11.27 6.71
CA GLN A 161 -7.12 10.16 6.65
C GLN A 161 -7.35 9.68 5.21
N GLY A 162 -7.37 8.36 5.04
CA GLY A 162 -7.48 7.70 3.75
C GLY A 162 -6.12 7.24 3.19
N ALA A 163 -5.05 7.99 3.45
CA ALA A 163 -3.74 7.66 2.89
C ALA A 163 -3.21 6.30 3.38
N CYS A 164 -2.45 5.62 2.51
CA CYS A 164 -1.70 4.40 2.84
C CYS A 164 -0.18 4.64 2.78
N PHE A 165 0.59 3.93 3.61
CA PHE A 165 2.06 4.00 3.62
C PHE A 165 2.69 2.70 4.17
N GLY A 166 4.01 2.53 3.98
CA GLY A 166 4.75 1.33 4.39
C GLY A 166 4.81 0.24 3.32
N VAL A 167 4.82 0.65 2.04
CA VAL A 167 4.74 -0.18 0.83
C VAL A 167 5.70 0.30 -0.26
#